data_AF-A0A351I613-F1
#
_entry.id   AF-A0A351I613-F1
#
_cell.length_a   1.000
_cell.length_b   1.000
_cell.length_c   1.000
_cell.angle_alpha   90.00
_cell.angle_beta   90.00
_cell.angle_gamma   90.00
#
_symmetry.space_group_name_H-M   'P 1'
#
loop_
_entity.id
_entity.type
_entity.pdbx_description
1 polymer ?
#
loop_
_entity_poly.entity_id
_entity_poly.type
_entity_poly.pdbx_seq_one_letter_code
_entity_poly.pdbx_strand_id
1 'polypeptide(L)'
;EREFLSFMRPGKTRDSYTRAFLAEMLPWVKRAPDTNKHGEERPCISCGFCERACPVKIIPHLLAKYVQRSLIDETIMNYGIFNCIECGLCSYVCPSKISLMNIIKDGQSKLTMQGCDSTQCILPYFNLKGIEEYRGVTKL
;
A
#
# COMPACT_ATOMS: atom_id res chain seq x y z
N GLU A 1 -9.66 8.91 16.51
CA GLU A 1 -9.70 9.40 17.90
C GLU A 1 -8.48 8.89 18.66
N ARG A 2 -7.95 9.68 19.61
CA ARG A 2 -6.80 9.29 20.43
C ARG A 2 -7.29 8.41 21.56
N GLU A 3 -6.86 7.15 21.60
CA GLU A 3 -7.17 6.27 22.72
C GLU A 3 -6.19 6.51 23.88
N PHE A 4 -6.72 6.70 25.08
CA PHE A 4 -5.93 6.83 26.30
C PHE A 4 -5.04 5.57 26.49
N LEU A 5 -3.71 5.77 26.60
CA LEU A 5 -2.69 4.73 26.82
C LEU A 5 -2.63 3.62 25.75
N SER A 6 -2.67 3.97 24.46
CA SER A 6 -2.61 3.01 23.33
C SER A 6 -1.39 2.06 23.37
N PHE A 7 -0.25 2.48 23.94
CA PHE A 7 0.98 1.68 24.00
C PHE A 7 0.95 0.55 25.05
N MET A 8 0.14 0.66 26.10
CA MET A 8 0.09 -0.33 27.20
C MET A 8 -0.99 -1.41 27.01
N ARG A 9 -1.78 -1.35 25.93
CA ARG A 9 -2.95 -2.23 25.80
C ARG A 9 -2.59 -3.57 25.14
N PRO A 10 -2.97 -4.71 25.74
CA PRO A 10 -2.75 -6.04 25.15
C PRO A 10 -3.60 -6.30 23.88
N GLY A 11 -4.51 -5.39 23.52
CA GLY A 11 -5.30 -5.47 22.28
C GLY A 11 -6.37 -6.57 22.28
N LYS A 12 -7.30 -6.56 23.26
CA LYS A 12 -8.34 -7.60 23.39
C LYS A 12 -9.30 -7.69 22.19
N THR A 13 -9.59 -6.58 21.50
CA THR A 13 -10.54 -6.51 20.37
C THR A 13 -9.87 -6.11 19.05
N ARG A 14 -8.54 -5.92 19.06
CA ARG A 14 -7.80 -5.44 17.90
C ARG A 14 -7.51 -6.58 16.94
N ASP A 15 -7.80 -6.36 15.67
CA ASP A 15 -7.31 -7.24 14.62
C ASP A 15 -5.90 -6.84 14.18
N SER A 16 -5.03 -7.82 13.97
CA SER A 16 -3.70 -7.61 13.40
C SER A 16 -3.34 -8.74 12.45
N TYR A 17 -2.83 -8.37 11.29
CA TYR A 17 -2.29 -9.29 10.31
C TYR A 17 -1.17 -10.19 10.89
N THR A 18 -0.35 -9.67 11.81
CA THR A 18 0.73 -10.43 12.45
C THR A 18 0.27 -11.23 13.67
N ARG A 19 -1.01 -11.17 14.04
CA ARG A 19 -1.56 -11.85 15.22
C ARG A 19 -0.88 -11.46 16.54
N ALA A 20 -0.32 -10.26 16.60
CA ALA A 20 0.47 -9.76 17.74
C ALA A 20 -0.37 -9.35 18.97
N PHE A 21 -1.70 -9.30 18.86
CA PHE A 21 -2.58 -8.88 19.94
C PHE A 21 -3.20 -10.06 20.68
N LEU A 22 -3.57 -9.85 21.95
CA LEU A 22 -4.21 -10.85 22.81
C LEU A 22 -5.54 -11.37 22.24
N ALA A 23 -6.21 -10.57 21.40
CA ALA A 23 -7.39 -11.00 20.64
C ALA A 23 -7.17 -12.32 19.87
N GLU A 24 -5.92 -12.67 19.55
CA GLU A 24 -5.62 -13.92 18.89
C GLU A 24 -5.82 -15.15 19.79
N MET A 25 -5.48 -15.03 21.07
CA MET A 25 -5.52 -16.14 22.03
C MET A 25 -6.94 -16.46 22.52
N LEU A 26 -7.91 -15.58 22.24
CA LEU A 26 -9.29 -15.68 22.71
C LEU A 26 -10.23 -15.71 21.50
N PRO A 27 -10.45 -16.89 20.86
CA PRO A 27 -11.24 -17.00 19.63
C PRO A 27 -12.71 -16.58 19.78
N TRP A 28 -13.23 -16.54 21.00
CA TRP A 28 -14.58 -16.06 21.31
C TRP A 28 -14.72 -14.53 21.33
N VAL A 29 -13.61 -13.78 21.26
CA VAL A 29 -13.65 -12.32 21.27
C VAL A 29 -13.76 -11.81 19.83
N LYS A 30 -14.86 -11.10 19.54
CA LYS A 30 -15.05 -10.43 18.24
C LYS A 30 -13.95 -9.40 18.02
N ARG A 31 -13.28 -9.49 16.89
CA ARG A 31 -12.25 -8.55 16.44
C ARG A 31 -12.88 -7.54 15.49
N ALA A 32 -12.58 -6.27 15.71
CA ALA A 32 -13.01 -5.22 14.81
C ALA A 32 -11.86 -4.88 13.86
N PRO A 33 -12.01 -5.08 12.54
CA PRO A 33 -11.01 -4.63 11.58
C PRO A 33 -11.04 -3.10 11.52
N ASP A 34 -9.90 -2.47 11.80
CA ASP A 34 -9.75 -1.01 11.71
C ASP A 34 -8.47 -0.58 10.98
N THR A 35 -8.48 0.68 10.51
CA THR A 35 -7.31 1.36 9.94
C THR A 35 -6.92 2.59 10.75
N ASN A 36 -7.21 2.62 12.05
CA ASN A 36 -6.98 3.80 12.87
C ASN A 36 -5.48 3.93 13.23
N LYS A 37 -4.95 5.15 13.17
CA LYS A 37 -3.56 5.48 13.55
C LYS A 37 -3.34 5.48 15.07
N HIS A 38 -4.42 5.54 15.85
CA HIS A 38 -4.43 5.45 17.32
C HIS A 38 -3.53 6.47 18.05
N GLY A 39 -3.31 7.64 17.45
CA GLY A 39 -2.64 8.76 18.12
C GLY A 39 -1.63 9.51 17.26
N GLU A 40 -0.86 8.78 16.45
CA GLU A 40 0.29 9.33 15.76
C GLU A 40 0.54 8.68 14.39
N GLU A 41 1.16 9.44 13.49
CA GLU A 41 1.67 8.89 12.24
C GLU A 41 2.98 8.14 12.50
N ARG A 42 3.09 6.93 11.94
CA ARG A 42 4.26 6.08 12.12
C ARG A 42 4.96 5.88 10.79
N PRO A 43 6.30 5.88 10.75
CA PRO A 43 7.03 5.64 9.52
C PRO A 43 6.84 4.21 9.02
N CYS A 44 7.10 4.00 7.74
CA CYS A 44 7.15 2.67 7.15
C CYS A 44 8.42 1.95 7.60
N ILE A 45 8.27 0.79 8.23
CA ILE A 45 9.39 -0.06 8.68
C ILE A 45 9.84 -1.09 7.61
N SER A 46 9.36 -0.96 6.38
CA SER A 46 9.70 -1.85 5.25
C SER A 46 9.47 -3.35 5.53
N CYS A 47 8.38 -3.70 6.23
CA CYS A 47 8.04 -5.09 6.61
C CYS A 47 7.55 -6.02 5.47
N GLY A 48 7.23 -5.47 4.29
CA GLY A 48 6.76 -6.26 3.13
C GLY A 48 5.36 -6.87 3.24
N PHE A 49 4.56 -6.60 4.30
CA PHE A 49 3.21 -7.17 4.42
C PHE A 49 2.25 -6.68 3.32
N CYS A 50 2.36 -5.41 2.93
CA CYS A 50 1.52 -4.82 1.89
C CYS A 50 1.71 -5.48 0.51
N GLU A 51 2.91 -5.98 0.21
CA GLU A 51 3.21 -6.69 -1.04
C GLU A 51 2.61 -8.10 -1.02
N ARG A 52 2.80 -8.84 0.08
CA ARG A 52 2.23 -10.18 0.27
C ARG A 52 0.70 -10.19 0.23
N ALA A 53 0.06 -9.14 0.72
CA ALA A 53 -1.40 -9.02 0.72
C ALA A 53 -1.98 -8.49 -0.60
N CYS A 54 -1.15 -8.06 -1.56
CA CYS A 54 -1.64 -7.42 -2.77
C CYS A 54 -2.11 -8.46 -3.81
N PRO A 55 -3.38 -8.43 -4.26
CA PRO A 55 -3.90 -9.42 -5.22
C PRO A 55 -3.29 -9.27 -6.63
N VAL A 56 -2.88 -8.05 -7.00
CA VAL A 56 -2.29 -7.73 -8.32
C VAL A 56 -0.76 -7.71 -8.30
N LYS A 57 -0.13 -8.13 -7.19
CA LYS A 57 1.33 -8.27 -7.03
C LYS A 57 2.14 -7.01 -7.37
N ILE A 58 1.60 -5.83 -7.10
CA ILE A 58 2.39 -4.58 -7.10
C ILE A 58 3.20 -4.46 -5.81
N ILE A 59 4.10 -3.48 -5.75
CA ILE A 59 4.94 -3.19 -4.58
C ILE A 59 4.48 -1.87 -3.93
N PRO A 60 3.45 -1.88 -3.04
CA PRO A 60 2.78 -0.64 -2.61
C PRO A 60 3.67 0.28 -1.79
N HIS A 61 4.53 -0.30 -0.95
CA HIS A 61 5.43 0.48 -0.09
C HIS A 61 6.50 1.23 -0.88
N LEU A 62 6.91 0.70 -2.03
CA LEU A 62 7.89 1.35 -2.91
C LEU A 62 7.19 2.47 -3.70
N LEU A 63 6.08 2.15 -4.37
CA LEU A 63 5.25 3.12 -5.09
C LEU A 63 4.88 4.33 -4.21
N ALA A 64 4.44 4.08 -2.97
CA ALA A 64 4.10 5.15 -2.04
C ALA A 64 5.28 6.05 -1.70
N LYS A 65 6.52 5.51 -1.58
CA LYS A 65 7.72 6.31 -1.34
C LYS A 65 8.04 7.22 -2.53
N TYR A 66 7.90 6.73 -3.76
CA TYR A 66 8.11 7.55 -4.96
C TYR A 66 7.09 8.68 -5.04
N VAL A 67 5.79 8.39 -4.84
CA VAL A 67 4.72 9.40 -4.85
C VAL A 67 4.93 10.45 -3.75
N GLN A 68 5.29 10.04 -2.53
CA GLN A 68 5.55 10.96 -1.41
C GLN A 68 6.75 11.88 -1.66
N ARG A 69 7.74 11.43 -2.45
CA ARG A 69 8.89 12.23 -2.85
C ARG A 69 8.63 13.05 -4.11
N SER A 70 7.41 13.05 -4.63
CA SER A 70 7.04 13.68 -5.91
C SER A 70 7.89 13.20 -7.10
N LEU A 71 8.42 11.98 -7.02
CA LEU A 71 9.19 11.34 -8.08
C LEU A 71 8.25 10.60 -9.02
N ILE A 72 7.51 11.35 -9.82
CA ILE A 72 6.49 10.83 -10.74
C ILE A 72 7.11 10.69 -12.12
N ASP A 73 7.82 9.59 -12.28
CA ASP A 73 8.66 9.26 -13.43
C ASP A 73 8.30 7.89 -14.02
N GLU A 74 9.04 7.46 -15.04
CA GLU A 74 8.84 6.19 -15.74
C GLU A 74 8.97 4.99 -14.83
N THR A 75 9.78 5.12 -13.78
CA THR A 75 10.01 4.12 -12.76
C THR A 75 8.70 3.71 -12.08
N ILE A 76 7.86 4.66 -11.66
CA ILE A 76 6.56 4.37 -11.04
C ILE A 76 5.64 3.57 -11.99
N MET A 77 5.66 3.92 -13.28
CA MET A 77 4.81 3.24 -14.29
C MET A 77 5.30 1.83 -14.58
N ASN A 78 6.62 1.64 -14.65
CA ASN A 78 7.26 0.33 -14.80
C ASN A 78 6.95 -0.58 -13.60
N TYR A 79 6.83 -0.02 -12.40
CA TYR A 79 6.34 -0.74 -11.21
C TYR A 79 4.83 -1.04 -11.22
N GLY A 80 4.11 -0.64 -12.28
CA GLY A 80 2.71 -0.99 -12.49
C GLY A 80 1.74 -0.23 -11.58
N ILE A 81 1.98 1.06 -11.32
CA ILE A 81 1.07 1.87 -10.49
C ILE A 81 -0.40 1.80 -10.96
N PHE A 82 -0.63 1.72 -12.28
CA PHE A 82 -1.96 1.62 -12.88
C PHE A 82 -2.62 0.25 -12.71
N ASN A 83 -1.87 -0.78 -12.29
CA ASN A 83 -2.45 -2.10 -12.00
C ASN A 83 -3.21 -2.12 -10.65
N CYS A 84 -3.09 -1.07 -9.83
CA CYS A 84 -3.76 -1.01 -8.53
C CYS A 84 -5.29 -0.90 -8.70
N ILE A 85 -6.01 -1.89 -8.20
CA ILE A 85 -7.49 -1.99 -8.23
C ILE A 85 -8.19 -1.34 -7.02
N GLU A 86 -7.50 -0.48 -6.27
CA GLU A 86 -8.09 0.26 -5.14
C GLU A 86 -8.72 -0.60 -4.01
N CYS A 87 -8.27 -1.85 -3.81
CA CYS A 87 -8.85 -2.77 -2.82
C CYS A 87 -8.62 -2.42 -1.32
N GLY A 88 -7.70 -1.50 -1.00
CA GLY A 88 -7.44 -1.06 0.38
C GLY A 88 -6.69 -2.03 1.31
N LEU A 89 -6.43 -3.28 0.89
CA LEU A 89 -5.77 -4.31 1.71
C LEU A 89 -4.40 -3.88 2.24
N CYS A 90 -3.63 -3.16 1.43
CA CYS A 90 -2.30 -2.68 1.80
C CYS A 90 -2.32 -1.73 3.02
N SER A 91 -3.33 -0.86 3.11
CA SER A 91 -3.52 0.06 4.25
C SER A 91 -3.97 -0.70 5.51
N TYR A 92 -4.77 -1.75 5.33
CA TYR A 92 -5.26 -2.58 6.43
C TYR A 92 -4.15 -3.38 7.12
N VAL A 93 -3.36 -4.11 6.33
CA VAL A 93 -2.30 -4.99 6.86
C VAL A 93 -1.07 -4.23 7.37
N CYS A 94 -0.96 -2.93 7.06
CA CYS A 94 0.16 -2.11 7.48
C CYS A 94 0.17 -1.96 9.02
N PRO A 95 1.26 -2.35 9.73
CA PRO A 95 1.35 -2.17 11.18
C PRO A 95 1.38 -0.69 11.59
N SER A 96 1.92 0.16 10.71
CA SER A 96 1.95 1.61 10.85
C SER A 96 0.63 2.29 10.44
N LYS A 97 -0.35 1.52 9.91
CA LYS A 97 -1.66 2.01 9.43
C LYS A 97 -1.53 3.22 8.48
N ILE A 98 -0.50 3.18 7.63
CA ILE A 98 -0.28 4.17 6.57
C ILE A 98 -1.35 3.94 5.50
N SER A 99 -1.97 5.02 5.02
CA SER A 99 -2.95 4.93 3.94
C SER A 99 -2.27 4.80 2.57
N LEU A 100 -1.66 3.63 2.32
CA LEU A 100 -0.95 3.32 1.07
C LEU A 100 -1.88 3.42 -0.14
N MET A 101 -3.12 2.98 -0.01
CA MET A 101 -4.13 3.11 -1.08
C MET A 101 -4.32 4.57 -1.51
N ASN A 102 -4.51 5.49 -0.56
CA ASN A 102 -4.75 6.89 -0.89
C ASN A 102 -3.53 7.54 -1.54
N ILE A 103 -2.32 7.17 -1.09
CA ILE A 103 -1.07 7.68 -1.68
C ILE A 103 -0.93 7.19 -3.13
N ILE A 104 -1.20 5.91 -3.39
CA ILE A 104 -1.11 5.35 -4.74
C ILE A 104 -2.16 6.00 -5.66
N LYS A 105 -3.39 6.20 -5.17
CA LYS A 105 -4.45 6.89 -5.90
C LYS A 105 -4.09 8.34 -6.26
N ASP A 106 -3.46 9.06 -5.33
CA ASP A 106 -2.91 10.39 -5.60
C ASP A 106 -1.82 10.34 -6.68
N GLY A 107 -0.93 9.35 -6.63
CA GLY A 107 0.08 9.12 -7.67
C GLY A 107 -0.52 8.85 -9.06
N GLN A 108 -1.56 8.02 -9.14
CA GLN A 108 -2.30 7.78 -10.39
C GLN A 108 -2.93 9.07 -10.91
N SER A 109 -3.58 9.84 -10.03
CA SER A 109 -4.24 11.09 -10.40
C SER A 109 -3.25 12.11 -10.96
N LYS A 110 -2.07 12.22 -10.36
CA LYS A 110 -0.99 13.09 -10.84
C LYS A 110 -0.43 12.65 -12.20
N LEU A 111 -0.28 11.35 -12.44
CA LEU A 111 0.12 10.82 -13.75
C LEU A 111 -0.95 11.10 -14.82
N THR A 112 -2.22 10.93 -14.48
CA THR A 112 -3.33 11.23 -15.39
C THR A 112 -3.36 12.73 -15.75
N MET A 113 -3.11 13.63 -14.79
CA MET A 113 -2.97 15.07 -15.07
C MET A 113 -1.80 15.39 -16.01
N GLN A 114 -0.75 14.56 -16.01
CA GLN A 114 0.39 14.67 -16.93
C GLN A 114 0.11 14.06 -18.32
N GLY A 115 -1.07 13.49 -18.55
CA GLY A 115 -1.41 12.84 -19.81
C GLY A 115 -0.84 11.42 -19.95
N CYS A 116 -0.64 10.74 -18.83
CA CYS A 116 -0.23 9.34 -18.77
C CYS A 116 -1.41 8.45 -18.39
N ASP A 117 -1.57 7.35 -19.14
CA ASP A 117 -2.54 6.29 -18.91
C ASP A 117 -1.82 4.93 -18.82
N SER A 118 -2.55 3.90 -18.40
CA SER A 118 -2.09 2.50 -18.26
C SER A 118 -1.42 1.91 -19.51
N THR A 119 -1.72 2.45 -20.69
CA THR A 119 -1.23 1.94 -21.98
C THR A 119 -0.31 2.91 -22.71
N GLN A 120 -0.39 4.22 -22.44
CA GLN A 120 0.28 5.25 -23.23
C GLN A 120 0.60 6.46 -22.36
N CYS A 121 1.78 7.05 -22.56
CA CYS A 121 2.11 8.38 -22.08
C CYS A 121 2.40 9.28 -23.27
N ILE A 122 1.85 10.50 -23.22
CA ILE A 122 2.10 11.54 -24.23
C ILE A 122 3.55 12.06 -24.16
N LEU A 123 4.24 11.82 -23.03
CA LEU A 123 5.53 12.41 -22.72
C LEU A 123 6.71 11.61 -23.30
N PRO A 124 7.57 12.22 -24.15
CA PRO A 124 8.66 11.51 -24.83
C PRO A 124 9.85 11.16 -23.93
N TYR A 125 9.90 11.69 -22.71
CA TYR A 125 10.91 11.39 -21.69
C TYR A 125 10.60 10.14 -20.85
N PHE A 126 9.44 9.52 -21.08
CA PHE A 126 9.08 8.22 -20.52
C PHE A 126 9.38 7.14 -21.57
N ASN A 127 10.55 6.50 -21.51
CA ASN A 127 10.90 5.42 -22.42
C ASN A 127 10.39 4.10 -21.85
N LEU A 128 9.18 3.70 -22.22
CA LEU A 128 8.53 2.45 -21.81
C LEU A 128 9.20 1.17 -22.37
N LYS A 129 10.40 1.25 -22.98
CA LYS A 129 11.17 0.08 -23.40
C LYS A 129 11.84 -0.57 -22.18
N GLY A 130 11.28 -1.67 -21.71
CA GLY A 130 11.95 -2.54 -20.73
C GLY A 130 11.10 -3.50 -19.90
N ILE A 131 9.85 -3.80 -20.29
CA ILE A 131 8.97 -4.69 -19.49
C ILE A 131 9.10 -6.17 -19.92
N GLU A 132 9.87 -6.49 -20.96
CA GLU A 132 10.04 -7.89 -21.40
C GLU A 132 10.94 -8.72 -20.47
N GLU A 133 11.78 -8.10 -19.62
CA GLU A 133 12.71 -8.85 -18.75
C GLU A 133 12.23 -9.10 -17.30
N TYR A 134 11.24 -8.35 -16.78
CA TYR A 134 10.74 -8.54 -15.41
C TYR A 134 9.40 -9.30 -15.33
N ARG A 135 8.77 -9.63 -16.46
CA ARG A 135 7.54 -10.45 -16.50
C ARG A 135 7.86 -11.93 -16.64
N GLY A 136 8.10 -12.58 -15.51
CA GLY A 136 7.62 -13.94 -15.26
C GLY A 136 6.08 -14.02 -15.14
N VAL A 137 5.35 -13.19 -15.88
CA VAL A 137 3.89 -13.24 -16.00
C VAL A 137 3.61 -13.88 -17.35
N THR A 138 3.67 -15.22 -17.38
CA THR A 138 3.03 -16.01 -18.43
C THR A 138 1.60 -15.51 -18.58
N LYS A 139 1.27 -15.01 -19.77
CA LYS A 139 -0.12 -14.74 -20.16
C LYS A 139 -0.92 -16.02 -19.93
N LEU A 140 -1.85 -15.98 -18.98
CA LEU A 140 -3.00 -16.90 -18.93
C LEU A 140 -4.10 -16.31 -19.79
#